data_AF-A0A2D6N548-F1
#
_entry.id   AF-A0A2D6N548-F1
#
_cell.length_a   1.000
_cell.length_b   1.000
_cell.length_c   1.000
_cell.angle_alpha   90.00
_cell.angle_beta   90.00
_cell.angle_gamma   90.00
#
_symmetry.space_group_name_H-M   'P 1'
#
loop_
_entity.id
_entity.type
_entity.pdbx_description
1 polymer ?
#
loop_
_entity_poly.entity_id
_entity_poly.type
_entity_poly.pdbx_seq_one_letter_code
_entity_poly.pdbx_strand_id
1 'polypeptide(L)'
;MATSVPARPQTESGAIDAFCDRLIATSGELRRLLLVSKSVLTQVDDAPYLRYEDIPFDEAIVGDGLREVAEAARELAIVEPGAAATLDAVAADPTQIQRLTHSWFSAAERFARVCQEMNLDESLARLALEVAAKPYVAAAATALPPAVTTDHEPSGLCPWCGGAPDLAYLGESRGERNLVCGRCEMSWPVPRVGCPFCDNADPSTLSYAQSEDQGFRVYLCDACGRYLKTVDFRFAASEVPLYVYRLRTWTLDRIALADGYSCA
;
A
#
# COMPACT_ATOMS: atom_id res chain seq x y z
N MET A 1 22.42 14.06 -0.36
CA MET A 1 23.55 13.12 -0.57
C MET A 1 23.00 11.71 -0.45
N ALA A 2 23.39 10.80 -1.34
CA ALA A 2 22.94 9.40 -1.27
C ALA A 2 23.75 8.65 -0.21
N THR A 3 23.08 8.04 0.76
CA THR A 3 23.69 7.12 1.72
C THR A 3 23.46 5.68 1.25
N SER A 4 24.51 4.85 1.35
CA SER A 4 24.44 3.42 1.00
C SER A 4 23.80 2.63 2.14
N VAL A 5 22.90 1.71 1.80
CA VAL A 5 22.22 0.82 2.74
C VAL A 5 23.16 -0.32 3.18
N PRO A 6 23.34 -0.62 4.49
CA PRO A 6 24.22 -1.69 4.96
C PRO A 6 23.65 -3.11 4.71
N ALA A 7 24.57 -4.09 4.54
CA ALA A 7 24.27 -5.49 4.21
C ALA A 7 23.73 -6.34 5.38
N ARG A 8 23.02 -7.42 5.00
CA ARG A 8 22.05 -8.28 5.71
C ARG A 8 22.65 -9.32 6.69
N PRO A 9 22.01 -9.62 7.85
CA PRO A 9 22.09 -10.93 8.50
C PRO A 9 21.14 -11.94 7.81
N GLN A 10 21.64 -13.12 7.46
CA GLN A 10 21.05 -13.99 6.42
C GLN A 10 19.74 -14.72 6.82
N THR A 11 19.50 -14.98 8.10
CA THR A 11 18.43 -15.89 8.57
C THR A 11 17.05 -15.24 8.70
N GLU A 12 16.94 -14.00 9.18
CA GLU A 12 15.65 -13.32 9.40
C GLU A 12 14.95 -12.94 8.09
N SER A 13 15.70 -12.48 7.09
CA SER A 13 15.08 -12.12 5.82
C SER A 13 14.54 -13.31 5.04
N GLY A 14 15.00 -14.55 5.26
CA GLY A 14 14.48 -15.71 4.51
C GLY A 14 13.00 -15.96 4.78
N ALA A 15 12.57 -15.83 6.04
CA ALA A 15 11.17 -15.98 6.43
C ALA A 15 10.30 -14.82 5.91
N ILE A 16 10.79 -13.58 5.99
CA ILE A 16 10.07 -12.41 5.47
C ILE A 16 9.94 -12.46 3.95
N ASP A 17 11.00 -12.85 3.24
CA ASP A 17 10.96 -12.99 1.78
C ASP A 17 9.94 -14.06 1.35
N ALA A 18 9.91 -15.21 2.04
CA ALA A 18 8.90 -16.27 1.81
C ALA A 18 7.48 -15.81 2.17
N PHE A 19 7.33 -15.02 3.22
CA PHE A 19 6.05 -14.43 3.60
C PHE A 19 5.55 -13.50 2.49
N CYS A 20 6.39 -12.57 2.04
CA CYS A 20 6.09 -11.67 0.93
C CYS A 20 5.70 -12.44 -0.35
N ASP A 21 6.38 -13.55 -0.68
CA ASP A 21 6.03 -14.40 -1.83
C ASP A 21 4.59 -14.90 -1.76
N ARG A 22 4.21 -15.41 -0.59
CA ARG A 22 2.85 -15.91 -0.33
C ARG A 22 1.83 -14.80 -0.47
N LEU A 23 2.08 -13.63 0.15
CA LEU A 23 1.19 -12.47 0.04
C LEU A 23 1.02 -11.97 -1.41
N ILE A 24 2.11 -11.96 -2.19
CA ILE A 24 2.09 -11.59 -3.61
C ILE A 24 1.22 -12.56 -4.41
N ALA A 25 1.35 -13.86 -4.16
CA ALA A 25 0.58 -14.90 -4.83
C ALA A 25 -0.92 -14.76 -4.51
N THR A 26 -1.28 -14.66 -3.23
CA THR A 26 -2.68 -14.49 -2.78
C THR A 26 -3.32 -13.24 -3.37
N SER A 27 -2.63 -12.09 -3.29
CA SER A 27 -3.16 -10.84 -3.86
C SER A 27 -3.29 -10.92 -5.38
N GLY A 28 -2.35 -11.58 -6.05
CA GLY A 28 -2.39 -11.81 -7.50
C GLY A 28 -3.56 -12.69 -7.95
N GLU A 29 -3.89 -13.73 -7.19
CA GLU A 29 -5.05 -14.59 -7.44
C GLU A 29 -6.36 -13.84 -7.31
N LEU A 30 -6.55 -13.09 -6.22
CA LEU A 30 -7.73 -12.26 -6.01
C LEU A 30 -7.92 -11.25 -7.15
N ARG A 31 -6.86 -10.58 -7.58
CA ARG A 31 -6.90 -9.64 -8.72
C ARG A 31 -7.34 -10.31 -10.01
N ARG A 32 -6.88 -11.53 -10.29
CA ARG A 32 -7.31 -12.28 -11.48
C ARG A 32 -8.81 -12.60 -11.45
N LEU A 33 -9.35 -12.94 -10.27
CA LEU A 33 -10.79 -13.20 -10.10
C LEU A 33 -11.63 -11.93 -10.31
N LEU A 34 -11.20 -10.80 -9.76
CA LEU A 34 -11.97 -9.55 -9.77
C LEU A 34 -11.99 -8.84 -11.13
N LEU A 35 -10.99 -9.07 -12.00
CA LEU A 35 -10.95 -8.50 -13.35
C LEU A 35 -12.05 -9.05 -14.29
N VAL A 36 -12.73 -10.13 -13.90
CA VAL A 36 -13.78 -10.79 -14.71
C VAL A 36 -15.14 -10.08 -14.58
N SER A 37 -15.35 -9.27 -13.55
CA SER A 37 -16.61 -8.56 -13.29
C SER A 37 -16.42 -7.05 -13.46
N LYS A 38 -16.68 -6.51 -14.67
CA LYS A 38 -16.67 -5.06 -14.90
C LYS A 38 -18.09 -4.52 -14.97
N SER A 39 -18.64 -4.10 -13.83
CA SER A 39 -19.64 -3.04 -13.82
C SER A 39 -18.91 -1.69 -13.97
N VAL A 40 -19.35 -0.86 -14.91
CA VAL A 40 -18.86 0.52 -15.04
C VAL A 40 -19.56 1.35 -13.96
N LEU A 41 -18.79 2.03 -13.11
CA LEU A 41 -19.36 2.98 -12.16
C LEU A 41 -19.84 4.22 -12.93
N THR A 42 -21.14 4.50 -12.89
CA THR A 42 -21.78 5.58 -13.63
C THR A 42 -21.88 6.86 -12.79
N GLN A 43 -20.96 7.79 -13.07
CA GLN A 43 -20.90 9.18 -12.60
C GLN A 43 -20.57 9.40 -11.12
N VAL A 44 -19.58 10.27 -10.91
CA VAL A 44 -19.20 10.77 -9.59
C VAL A 44 -18.91 12.26 -9.77
N ASP A 45 -19.72 13.09 -9.11
CA ASP A 45 -19.83 14.52 -9.43
C ASP A 45 -18.62 15.34 -8.94
N ASP A 46 -17.92 14.90 -7.87
CA ASP A 46 -16.73 15.56 -7.30
C ASP A 46 -15.76 14.55 -6.65
N ALA A 47 -14.46 14.89 -6.62
CA ALA A 47 -13.43 14.09 -5.95
C ALA A 47 -13.61 14.07 -4.41
N PRO A 48 -13.38 12.94 -3.71
CA PRO A 48 -12.90 11.67 -4.23
C PRO A 48 -13.97 10.88 -4.99
N TYR A 49 -13.57 10.33 -6.14
CA TYR A 49 -14.44 9.62 -7.08
C TYR A 49 -14.84 8.20 -6.66
N LEU A 50 -14.29 7.66 -5.57
CA LEU A 50 -14.56 6.31 -5.11
C LEU A 50 -15.02 6.37 -3.66
N ARG A 51 -16.24 5.90 -3.40
CA ARG A 51 -16.78 5.75 -2.05
C ARG A 51 -16.72 4.28 -1.63
N TYR A 52 -16.79 4.03 -0.33
CA TYR A 52 -16.76 2.67 0.19
C TYR A 52 -17.94 1.84 -0.33
N GLU A 53 -19.11 2.47 -0.40
CA GLU A 53 -20.38 1.88 -0.81
C GLU A 53 -20.39 1.43 -2.28
N ASP A 54 -19.51 1.98 -3.10
CA ASP A 54 -19.38 1.64 -4.52
C ASP A 54 -18.53 0.38 -4.76
N ILE A 55 -17.89 -0.15 -3.71
CA ILE A 55 -16.95 -1.27 -3.81
C ILE A 55 -17.67 -2.57 -3.47
N PRO A 56 -17.79 -3.52 -4.41
CA PRO A 56 -18.51 -4.76 -4.19
C PRO A 56 -17.64 -5.77 -3.44
N PHE A 57 -17.33 -5.49 -2.18
CA PHE A 57 -16.65 -6.47 -1.32
C PHE A 57 -17.50 -7.74 -1.22
N ASP A 58 -16.85 -8.88 -1.40
CA ASP A 58 -17.42 -10.19 -1.07
C ASP A 58 -16.76 -10.64 0.24
N GLU A 59 -17.50 -10.59 1.35
CA GLU A 59 -16.95 -10.89 2.66
C GLU A 59 -16.42 -12.32 2.77
N ALA A 60 -16.94 -13.28 2.00
CA ALA A 60 -16.42 -14.64 2.01
C ALA A 60 -15.02 -14.69 1.40
N ILE A 61 -14.84 -14.06 0.23
CA ILE A 61 -13.53 -13.99 -0.45
C ILE A 61 -12.53 -13.14 0.35
N VAL A 62 -12.97 -12.01 0.92
CA VAL A 62 -12.11 -11.21 1.80
C VAL A 62 -11.71 -12.03 3.03
N GLY A 63 -12.65 -12.75 3.65
CA GLY A 63 -12.38 -13.62 4.78
C GLY A 63 -11.39 -14.75 4.47
N ASP A 64 -11.48 -15.37 3.29
CA ASP A 64 -10.47 -16.34 2.82
C ASP A 64 -9.07 -15.70 2.74
N GLY A 65 -8.98 -14.49 2.16
CA GLY A 65 -7.72 -13.75 2.08
C GLY A 65 -7.15 -13.38 3.45
N LEU A 66 -7.99 -12.96 4.41
CA LEU A 66 -7.55 -12.64 5.77
C LEU A 66 -7.00 -13.89 6.49
N ARG A 67 -7.66 -15.05 6.35
CA ARG A 67 -7.20 -16.33 6.90
C ARG A 67 -5.87 -16.76 6.30
N GLU A 68 -5.70 -16.61 4.99
CA GLU A 68 -4.45 -16.95 4.32
C GLU A 68 -3.27 -16.11 4.85
N VAL A 69 -3.48 -14.83 5.14
CA VAL A 69 -2.46 -13.98 5.77
C VAL A 69 -2.18 -14.40 7.21
N ALA A 70 -3.22 -14.71 8.00
CA ALA A 70 -3.07 -15.18 9.38
C ALA A 70 -2.30 -16.51 9.44
N GLU A 71 -2.60 -17.45 8.54
CA GLU A 71 -1.91 -18.73 8.41
C GLU A 71 -0.45 -18.53 8.03
N ALA A 72 -0.18 -17.75 6.98
CA ALA A 72 1.19 -17.45 6.55
C ALA A 72 2.02 -16.79 7.65
N ALA A 73 1.44 -15.84 8.39
CA ALA A 73 2.11 -15.16 9.49
C ALA A 73 2.41 -16.10 10.68
N ARG A 74 1.51 -17.06 10.94
CA ARG A 74 1.67 -18.09 11.98
C ARG A 74 2.75 -19.11 11.60
N GLU A 75 2.70 -19.65 10.39
CA GLU A 75 3.63 -20.69 9.92
C GLU A 75 5.08 -20.19 9.88
N LEU A 76 5.27 -18.92 9.49
CA LEU A 76 6.57 -18.28 9.41
C LEU A 76 6.99 -17.59 10.70
N ALA A 77 6.18 -17.71 11.77
CA ALA A 77 6.41 -17.11 13.09
C ALA A 77 6.74 -15.60 13.03
N ILE A 78 6.05 -14.87 12.16
CA ILE A 78 6.23 -13.42 11.95
C ILE A 78 5.48 -12.61 13.02
N VAL A 79 4.45 -13.19 13.62
CA VAL A 79 3.59 -12.56 14.64
C VAL A 79 3.34 -13.50 15.81
N GLU A 80 2.95 -12.95 16.95
CA GLU A 80 2.52 -13.73 18.10
C GLU A 80 1.27 -14.58 17.75
N PRO A 81 1.16 -15.84 18.23
CA PRO A 81 0.04 -16.73 17.88
C PRO A 81 -1.34 -16.13 18.17
N GLY A 82 -1.46 -15.33 19.23
CA GLY A 82 -2.71 -14.66 19.60
C GLY A 82 -3.17 -13.60 18.59
N ALA A 83 -2.24 -12.92 17.91
CA ALA A 83 -2.56 -11.93 16.88
C ALA A 83 -3.19 -12.61 15.66
N ALA A 84 -2.58 -13.71 15.19
CA ALA A 84 -3.12 -14.50 14.08
C ALA A 84 -4.49 -15.12 14.41
N ALA A 85 -4.67 -15.65 15.63
CA ALA A 85 -5.95 -16.22 16.07
C ALA A 85 -7.07 -15.17 16.13
N THR A 86 -6.75 -13.93 16.51
CA THR A 86 -7.74 -12.84 16.52
C THR A 86 -8.15 -12.47 15.09
N LEU A 87 -7.19 -12.43 14.15
CA LEU A 87 -7.50 -12.19 12.74
C LEU A 87 -8.38 -13.29 12.15
N ASP A 88 -8.15 -14.56 12.49
CA ASP A 88 -9.02 -15.67 12.07
C ASP A 88 -10.46 -15.52 12.57
N ALA A 89 -10.64 -15.09 13.82
CA ALA A 89 -11.97 -14.87 14.39
C ALA A 89 -12.74 -13.77 13.63
N VAL A 90 -12.04 -12.70 13.25
CA VAL A 90 -12.59 -11.61 12.42
C VAL A 90 -12.92 -12.12 11.03
N ALA A 91 -12.04 -12.91 10.43
CA ALA A 91 -12.21 -13.47 9.09
C ALA A 91 -13.36 -14.50 8.99
N ALA A 92 -13.89 -14.97 10.12
CA ALA A 92 -15.04 -15.86 10.19
C ALA A 92 -16.39 -15.13 10.32
N ASP A 93 -16.40 -13.82 10.58
CA ASP A 93 -17.61 -13.02 10.81
C ASP A 93 -17.74 -11.90 9.77
N PRO A 94 -18.68 -12.02 8.80
CA PRO A 94 -18.89 -11.01 7.75
C PRO A 94 -19.13 -9.59 8.30
N THR A 95 -19.77 -9.46 9.45
CA THR A 95 -20.05 -8.13 10.04
C THR A 95 -18.77 -7.48 10.57
N GLN A 96 -17.83 -8.28 11.08
CA GLN A 96 -16.53 -7.81 11.52
C GLN A 96 -15.62 -7.50 10.33
N ILE A 97 -15.67 -8.30 9.27
CA ILE A 97 -14.98 -8.02 8.00
C ILE A 97 -15.44 -6.66 7.47
N GLN A 98 -16.76 -6.45 7.33
CA GLN A 98 -17.32 -5.19 6.85
C GLN A 98 -16.92 -3.99 7.72
N ARG A 99 -16.95 -4.14 9.05
CA ARG A 99 -16.52 -3.09 9.98
C ARG A 99 -15.04 -2.77 9.80
N LEU A 100 -14.20 -3.79 9.64
CA LEU A 100 -12.76 -3.65 9.47
C LEU A 100 -12.42 -2.97 8.14
N THR A 101 -12.95 -3.47 7.02
CA THR A 101 -12.74 -2.90 5.67
C THR A 101 -13.23 -1.46 5.56
N HIS A 102 -14.41 -1.16 6.11
CA HIS A 102 -14.94 0.22 6.13
C HIS A 102 -14.05 1.14 6.96
N SER A 103 -13.59 0.70 8.13
CA SER A 103 -12.69 1.51 8.97
C SER A 103 -11.35 1.80 8.26
N TRP A 104 -10.78 0.79 7.61
CA TRP A 104 -9.56 0.90 6.81
C TRP A 104 -9.70 1.83 5.61
N PHE A 105 -10.84 1.77 4.91
CA PHE A 105 -11.11 2.66 3.78
C PHE A 105 -11.33 4.12 4.22
N SER A 106 -11.87 4.35 5.41
CA SER A 106 -12.28 5.70 5.83
C SER A 106 -11.13 6.63 6.25
N ALA A 107 -10.39 6.28 7.32
CA ALA A 107 -9.33 7.12 7.90
C ALA A 107 -8.42 6.30 8.82
N ALA A 108 -7.16 6.70 8.96
CA ALA A 108 -6.17 5.98 9.76
C ALA A 108 -6.56 5.91 11.24
N GLU A 109 -7.05 7.02 11.82
CA GLU A 109 -7.45 7.09 13.23
C GLU A 109 -8.68 6.21 13.51
N ARG A 110 -9.60 6.13 12.54
CA ARG A 110 -10.77 5.26 12.65
C ARG A 110 -10.38 3.79 12.56
N PHE A 111 -9.43 3.45 11.70
CA PHE A 111 -8.88 2.10 11.58
C PHE A 111 -8.19 1.65 12.88
N ALA A 112 -7.30 2.48 13.43
CA ALA A 112 -6.62 2.19 14.69
C ALA A 112 -7.61 1.94 15.84
N ARG A 113 -8.65 2.79 15.97
CA ARG A 113 -9.70 2.61 16.97
C ARG A 113 -10.44 1.28 16.81
N VAL A 114 -10.82 0.91 15.59
CA VAL A 114 -11.53 -0.35 15.33
C VAL A 114 -10.64 -1.56 15.63
N CYS A 115 -9.35 -1.50 15.28
CA CYS A 115 -8.40 -2.55 15.65
C CYS A 115 -8.31 -2.72 17.17
N GLN A 116 -8.22 -1.62 17.91
CA GLN A 116 -8.21 -1.64 19.38
C GLN A 116 -9.51 -2.25 19.96
N GLU A 117 -10.67 -1.84 19.46
CA GLU A 117 -11.98 -2.36 19.90
C GLU A 117 -12.15 -3.86 19.62
N MET A 118 -11.51 -4.35 18.56
CA MET A 118 -11.52 -5.76 18.14
C MET A 118 -10.34 -6.57 18.69
N ASN A 119 -9.46 -5.94 19.48
CA ASN A 119 -8.20 -6.53 19.98
C ASN A 119 -7.29 -7.07 18.86
N LEU A 120 -7.33 -6.45 17.68
CA LEU A 120 -6.50 -6.78 16.54
C LEU A 120 -5.15 -6.05 16.62
N ASP A 121 -4.09 -6.75 16.22
CA ASP A 121 -2.82 -6.12 15.88
C ASP A 121 -3.01 -5.26 14.62
N GLU A 122 -2.77 -3.95 14.74
CA GLU A 122 -3.05 -3.00 13.64
C GLU A 122 -2.19 -3.28 12.40
N SER A 123 -0.92 -3.64 12.59
CA SER A 123 0.02 -3.88 11.49
C SER A 123 -0.37 -5.14 10.71
N LEU A 124 -0.71 -6.22 11.42
CA LEU A 124 -1.20 -7.46 10.81
C LEU A 124 -2.55 -7.23 10.10
N ALA A 125 -3.49 -6.53 10.74
CA ALA A 125 -4.79 -6.22 10.14
C ALA A 125 -4.64 -5.36 8.87
N ARG A 126 -3.75 -4.36 8.90
CA ARG A 126 -3.46 -3.52 7.73
C ARG A 126 -2.91 -4.36 6.60
N LEU A 127 -1.89 -5.18 6.87
CA LEU A 127 -1.27 -6.06 5.87
C LEU A 127 -2.27 -7.06 5.29
N ALA A 128 -3.13 -7.64 6.13
CA ALA A 128 -4.17 -8.56 5.69
C ALA A 128 -5.16 -7.89 4.74
N LEU A 129 -5.56 -6.65 5.01
CA LEU A 129 -6.41 -5.87 4.10
C LEU A 129 -5.67 -5.43 2.83
N GLU A 130 -4.35 -5.23 2.86
CA GLU A 130 -3.57 -4.98 1.65
C GLU A 130 -3.60 -6.15 0.67
N VAL A 131 -3.71 -7.37 1.21
CA VAL A 131 -3.75 -8.60 0.41
C VAL A 131 -5.18 -8.92 -0.01
N ALA A 132 -6.13 -8.85 0.93
CA ALA A 132 -7.49 -9.34 0.75
C ALA A 132 -8.48 -8.28 0.22
N ALA A 133 -8.40 -7.04 0.71
CA ALA A 133 -9.39 -5.99 0.43
C ALA A 133 -8.92 -5.00 -0.67
N LYS A 134 -7.63 -4.62 -0.67
CA LYS A 134 -7.04 -3.70 -1.67
C LYS A 134 -7.32 -4.10 -3.13
N PRO A 135 -7.31 -5.41 -3.52
CA PRO A 135 -7.70 -5.81 -4.87
C PRO A 135 -9.09 -5.35 -5.31
N TYR A 136 -10.08 -5.36 -4.41
CA TYR A 136 -11.43 -4.86 -4.69
C TYR A 136 -11.42 -3.36 -4.96
N VAL A 137 -10.72 -2.61 -4.12
CA VAL A 137 -10.60 -1.15 -4.27
C VAL A 137 -9.90 -0.79 -5.57
N ALA A 138 -8.81 -1.50 -5.91
CA ALA A 138 -8.07 -1.29 -7.15
C ALA A 138 -8.92 -1.62 -8.38
N ALA A 139 -9.70 -2.71 -8.33
CA ALA A 139 -10.62 -3.08 -9.41
C ALA A 139 -11.73 -2.03 -9.60
N ALA A 140 -12.35 -1.56 -8.52
CA ALA A 140 -13.36 -0.51 -8.56
C ALA A 140 -12.80 0.83 -9.09
N ALA A 141 -11.60 1.21 -8.64
CA ALA A 141 -10.95 2.42 -9.14
C ALA A 141 -10.60 2.34 -10.64
N THR A 142 -10.19 1.17 -11.12
CA THR A 142 -9.89 0.92 -12.54
C THR A 142 -11.17 0.91 -13.41
N ALA A 143 -12.33 0.63 -12.81
CA ALA A 143 -13.62 0.65 -13.49
C ALA A 143 -14.22 2.06 -13.63
N LEU A 144 -13.62 3.08 -13.01
CA LEU A 144 -14.05 4.47 -13.16
C LEU A 144 -13.77 5.00 -14.58
N PRO A 145 -14.60 5.93 -15.09
CA PRO A 145 -14.40 6.50 -16.42
C PRO A 145 -13.05 7.23 -16.58
N PRO A 146 -12.38 7.14 -17.75
CA PRO A 146 -11.12 7.83 -18.01
C PRO A 146 -11.17 9.35 -17.87
N ALA A 147 -12.36 9.95 -17.97
CA ALA A 147 -12.58 11.40 -17.82
C ALA A 147 -12.22 11.94 -16.42
N VAL A 148 -11.99 11.06 -15.45
CA VAL A 148 -11.59 11.38 -14.07
C VAL A 148 -10.15 11.96 -13.95
N THR A 149 -9.38 12.10 -15.04
CA THR A 149 -7.91 12.04 -14.92
C THR A 149 -7.05 13.21 -15.43
N THR A 150 -7.60 14.33 -15.93
CA THR A 150 -6.74 15.27 -16.68
C THR A 150 -6.34 16.57 -16.00
N ASP A 151 -7.10 17.10 -15.03
CA ASP A 151 -6.84 18.42 -14.44
C ASP A 151 -6.96 18.43 -12.91
N HIS A 152 -6.08 17.68 -12.24
CA HIS A 152 -5.95 17.78 -10.78
C HIS A 152 -4.82 18.72 -10.43
N GLU A 153 -5.05 19.66 -9.51
CA GLU A 153 -3.94 20.35 -8.88
C GLU A 153 -3.03 19.32 -8.20
N PRO A 154 -1.70 19.51 -8.23
CA PRO A 154 -0.78 18.63 -7.53
C PRO A 154 -1.19 18.48 -6.06
N SER A 155 -1.64 17.28 -5.70
CA SER A 155 -2.10 16.95 -4.36
C SER A 155 -1.29 15.79 -3.79
N GLY A 156 -0.99 15.89 -2.50
CA GLY A 156 -0.45 14.78 -1.72
C GLY A 156 -1.43 13.63 -1.50
N LEU A 157 -2.72 13.84 -1.78
CA LEU A 157 -3.78 12.86 -1.62
C LEU A 157 -4.27 12.34 -2.97
N CYS A 158 -4.73 11.09 -2.97
CA CYS A 158 -5.25 10.43 -4.16
C CYS A 158 -6.57 11.08 -4.62
N PRO A 159 -6.69 11.54 -5.88
CA PRO A 159 -7.93 12.15 -6.35
C PRO A 159 -9.07 11.12 -6.51
N TRP A 160 -8.77 9.82 -6.62
CA TRP A 160 -9.79 8.77 -6.71
C TRP A 160 -10.44 8.45 -5.38
N CYS A 161 -9.68 8.20 -4.31
CA CYS A 161 -10.26 7.73 -3.04
C CYS A 161 -9.92 8.60 -1.83
N GLY A 162 -9.14 9.68 -2.00
CA GLY A 162 -8.67 10.53 -0.91
C GLY A 162 -7.57 9.91 -0.04
N GLY A 163 -7.11 8.69 -0.35
CA GLY A 163 -6.06 8.01 0.41
C GLY A 163 -4.65 8.60 0.17
N ALA A 164 -3.77 8.44 1.16
CA ALA A 164 -2.36 8.80 1.04
C ALA A 164 -1.59 7.82 0.13
N PRO A 165 -0.51 8.27 -0.53
CA PRO A 165 0.39 7.40 -1.27
C PRO A 165 1.35 6.66 -0.35
N ASP A 166 1.59 5.38 -0.65
CA ASP A 166 2.57 4.53 0.06
C ASP A 166 3.79 4.17 -0.80
N LEU A 167 3.71 4.47 -2.10
CA LEU A 167 4.74 4.20 -3.09
C LEU A 167 4.73 5.33 -4.13
N ALA A 168 5.88 5.56 -4.75
CA ALA A 168 6.00 6.34 -5.96
C ALA A 168 6.76 5.56 -7.04
N TYR A 169 6.68 6.01 -8.29
CA TYR A 169 7.61 5.59 -9.31
C TYR A 169 8.16 6.76 -10.11
N LEU A 170 9.34 6.55 -10.70
CA LEU A 170 9.94 7.42 -11.71
C LEU A 170 9.77 6.74 -13.07
N GLY A 171 9.13 7.44 -14.01
CA GLY A 171 8.86 6.91 -15.35
C GLY A 171 10.12 6.71 -16.18
N GLU A 172 10.04 5.82 -17.16
CA GLU A 172 11.16 5.42 -18.03
C GLU A 172 11.70 6.57 -18.88
N SER A 173 10.83 7.52 -19.25
CA SER A 173 11.14 8.51 -20.28
C SER A 173 12.07 9.61 -19.76
N ARG A 174 11.68 10.31 -18.69
CA ARG A 174 12.42 11.44 -18.11
C ARG A 174 12.54 11.35 -16.60
N GLY A 175 12.12 10.23 -16.00
CA GLY A 175 12.07 10.08 -14.55
C GLY A 175 11.00 10.97 -13.91
N GLU A 176 9.90 11.22 -14.62
CA GLU A 176 8.70 11.89 -14.11
C GLU A 176 8.17 11.13 -12.89
N ARG A 177 7.84 11.87 -11.83
CA ARG A 177 7.41 11.27 -10.57
C ARG A 177 5.90 11.09 -10.58
N ASN A 178 5.47 9.89 -10.28
CA ASN A 178 4.07 9.57 -10.03
C ASN A 178 3.94 8.99 -8.63
N LEU A 179 2.94 9.44 -7.89
CA LEU A 179 2.52 8.82 -6.65
C LEU A 179 1.65 7.62 -6.97
N VAL A 180 1.61 6.64 -6.08
CA VAL A 180 0.73 5.46 -6.16
C VAL A 180 -0.06 5.39 -4.86
N CYS A 181 -1.39 5.39 -4.96
CA CYS A 181 -2.24 5.37 -3.78
C CYS A 181 -2.05 4.06 -3.00
N GLY A 182 -1.87 4.15 -1.68
CA GLY A 182 -1.79 2.98 -0.82
C GLY A 182 -3.12 2.24 -0.63
N ARG A 183 -4.23 2.83 -1.06
CA ARG A 183 -5.59 2.26 -0.92
C ARG A 183 -6.17 1.74 -2.23
N CYS A 184 -6.19 2.55 -3.28
CA CYS A 184 -6.83 2.21 -4.56
C CYS A 184 -5.85 1.97 -5.71
N GLU A 185 -4.54 2.12 -5.46
CA GLU A 185 -3.45 1.86 -6.41
C GLU A 185 -3.41 2.70 -7.68
N MET A 186 -4.34 3.62 -7.86
CA MET A 186 -4.27 4.63 -8.91
C MET A 186 -3.02 5.49 -8.73
N SER A 187 -2.42 5.87 -9.85
CA SER A 187 -1.26 6.75 -9.88
C SER A 187 -1.59 8.11 -10.47
N TRP A 188 -0.90 9.14 -10.00
CA TRP A 188 -1.01 10.50 -10.53
C TRP A 188 0.34 11.21 -10.53
N PRO A 189 0.56 12.11 -11.50
CA PRO A 189 1.80 12.85 -11.61
C PRO A 189 1.88 13.91 -10.50
N VAL A 190 3.10 14.14 -10.02
CA VAL A 190 3.43 15.23 -9.09
C VAL A 190 4.77 15.87 -9.48
N PRO A 191 5.08 17.07 -8.96
CA PRO A 191 6.41 17.65 -9.12
C PRO A 191 7.53 16.67 -8.75
N ARG A 192 8.60 16.69 -9.55
CA ARG A 192 9.72 15.75 -9.40
C ARG A 192 10.49 15.94 -8.08
N VAL A 193 10.53 17.17 -7.60
CA VAL A 193 11.25 17.62 -6.41
C VAL A 193 10.22 18.13 -5.39
N GLY A 194 10.45 17.82 -4.13
CA GLY A 194 9.58 18.21 -3.02
C GLY A 194 8.99 17.00 -2.27
N CYS A 195 8.61 17.25 -1.03
CA CYS A 195 7.87 16.30 -0.21
C CYS A 195 6.39 16.31 -0.63
N PRO A 196 5.82 15.18 -1.06
CA PRO A 196 4.40 15.13 -1.45
C PRO A 196 3.45 15.20 -0.25
N PHE A 197 3.97 15.26 0.98
CA PHE A 197 3.15 15.24 2.20
C PHE A 197 3.03 16.60 2.89
N CYS A 198 4.05 17.45 2.78
CA CYS A 198 4.11 18.75 3.46
C CYS A 198 4.58 19.90 2.56
N ASP A 199 4.70 19.63 1.25
CA ASP A 199 5.14 20.57 0.21
C ASP A 199 6.52 21.20 0.44
N ASN A 200 7.29 20.66 1.40
CA ASN A 200 8.67 21.08 1.62
C ASN A 200 9.50 20.85 0.35
N ALA A 201 10.15 21.91 -0.13
CA ALA A 201 11.02 21.89 -1.30
C ALA A 201 12.49 22.23 -0.97
N ASP A 202 12.84 22.39 0.31
CA ASP A 202 14.20 22.70 0.75
C ASP A 202 15.13 21.48 0.55
N PRO A 203 16.14 21.56 -0.34
CA PRO A 203 17.05 20.44 -0.60
C PRO A 203 17.90 20.03 0.61
N SER A 204 18.04 20.89 1.63
CA SER A 204 18.82 20.59 2.84
C SER A 204 18.09 19.65 3.81
N THR A 205 16.77 19.56 3.70
CA THR A 205 15.88 18.73 4.54
C THR A 205 15.21 17.60 3.76
N LEU A 206 15.67 17.37 2.52
CA LEU A 206 15.24 16.29 1.65
C LEU A 206 16.44 15.41 1.30
N SER A 207 16.33 14.12 1.61
CA SER A 207 17.36 13.14 1.29
C SER A 207 16.75 11.88 0.69
N TYR A 208 17.61 10.98 0.22
CA TYR A 208 17.17 9.65 -0.19
C TYR A 208 18.28 8.63 0.04
N ALA A 209 17.88 7.40 0.37
CA ALA A 209 18.74 6.23 0.30
C ALA A 209 18.37 5.39 -0.93
N GLN A 210 19.35 4.68 -1.49
CA GLN A 210 19.18 3.84 -2.67
C GLN A 210 19.54 2.40 -2.32
N SER A 211 18.75 1.44 -2.82
CA SER A 211 19.08 0.02 -2.71
C SER A 211 20.32 -0.30 -3.55
N GLU A 212 21.02 -1.38 -3.21
CA GLU A 212 22.15 -1.88 -4.01
C GLU A 212 21.75 -2.13 -5.47
N ASP A 213 20.52 -2.62 -5.69
CA ASP A 213 19.97 -2.94 -7.02
C ASP A 213 19.60 -1.71 -7.90
N GLN A 214 19.97 -0.50 -7.48
CA GLN A 214 19.74 0.82 -8.13
C GLN A 214 18.28 1.22 -8.46
N GLY A 215 17.38 0.26 -8.71
CA GLY A 215 15.99 0.48 -9.12
C GLY A 215 15.06 0.89 -7.98
N PHE A 216 15.51 0.86 -6.72
CA PHE A 216 14.67 1.20 -5.58
C PHE A 216 15.31 2.28 -4.71
N ARG A 217 14.48 3.23 -4.28
CA ARG A 217 14.88 4.35 -3.43
C ARG A 217 13.88 4.53 -2.31
N VAL A 218 14.34 5.11 -1.22
CA VAL A 218 13.47 5.67 -0.20
C VAL A 218 13.81 7.14 -0.04
N TYR A 219 12.84 7.99 -0.32
CA TYR A 219 12.97 9.44 -0.09
C TYR A 219 12.56 9.76 1.33
N LEU A 220 13.30 10.65 1.98
CA LEU A 220 13.15 11.03 3.37
C LEU A 220 12.93 12.53 3.46
N CYS A 221 12.04 12.97 4.35
CA CYS A 221 11.78 14.38 4.60
C CYS A 221 11.91 14.70 6.08
N ASP A 222 12.91 15.49 6.43
CA ASP A 222 13.20 15.86 7.82
C ASP A 222 12.16 16.86 8.37
N ALA A 223 11.52 17.63 7.48
CA ALA A 223 10.52 18.62 7.87
C ALA A 223 9.24 17.99 8.43
N CYS A 224 8.81 16.83 7.89
CA CYS A 224 7.61 16.14 8.36
C CYS A 224 7.87 14.76 8.97
N GLY A 225 9.12 14.28 8.96
CA GLY A 225 9.50 12.98 9.48
C GLY A 225 8.91 11.80 8.69
N ARG A 226 8.51 11.99 7.42
CA ARG A 226 7.94 10.93 6.59
C ARG A 226 8.90 10.42 5.52
N TYR A 227 8.71 9.18 5.12
CA TYR A 227 9.40 8.59 3.97
C TYR A 227 8.44 8.17 2.85
N LEU A 228 8.99 8.00 1.64
CA LEU A 228 8.27 7.42 0.51
C LEU A 228 9.18 6.52 -0.32
N LYS A 229 8.85 5.23 -0.38
CA LYS A 229 9.50 4.28 -1.28
C LYS A 229 9.23 4.67 -2.73
N THR A 230 10.22 4.51 -3.59
CA THR A 230 10.14 4.88 -4.99
C THR A 230 10.83 3.85 -5.87
N VAL A 231 10.10 3.34 -6.86
CA VAL A 231 10.63 2.49 -7.94
C VAL A 231 11.13 3.38 -9.07
N ASP A 232 12.34 3.15 -9.57
CA ASP A 232 12.88 3.87 -10.72
C ASP A 232 12.83 2.97 -11.95
N PHE A 233 11.81 3.12 -12.80
CA PHE A 233 11.61 2.26 -13.98
C PHE A 233 12.66 2.46 -15.08
N ARG A 234 13.57 3.41 -14.93
CA ARG A 234 14.77 3.47 -15.78
C ARG A 234 15.76 2.34 -15.48
N PHE A 235 15.61 1.68 -14.33
CA PHE A 235 16.47 0.60 -13.86
C PHE A 235 15.68 -0.65 -13.42
N ALA A 236 14.43 -0.50 -13.00
CA ALA A 236 13.53 -1.59 -12.62
C ALA A 236 12.59 -1.99 -13.77
N ALA A 237 12.13 -3.24 -13.76
CA ALA A 237 11.21 -3.82 -14.72
C ALA A 237 9.79 -3.21 -14.61
N SER A 238 9.37 -2.43 -15.60
CA SER A 238 8.05 -1.77 -15.57
C SER A 238 6.86 -2.73 -15.78
N GLU A 239 7.11 -3.94 -16.28
CA GLU A 239 6.12 -5.00 -16.43
C GLU A 239 5.71 -5.66 -15.11
N VAL A 240 6.50 -5.48 -14.05
CA VAL A 240 6.21 -6.02 -12.73
C VAL A 240 5.14 -5.15 -12.05
N PRO A 241 4.03 -5.74 -11.56
CA PRO A 241 2.98 -4.98 -10.89
C PRO A 241 3.49 -4.22 -9.66
N LEU A 242 3.07 -2.97 -9.48
CA LEU A 242 3.52 -2.09 -8.38
C LEU A 242 3.29 -2.68 -6.99
N TYR A 243 2.24 -3.46 -6.77
CA TYR A 243 1.98 -4.13 -5.48
C TYR A 243 3.07 -5.15 -5.12
N VAL A 244 3.73 -5.75 -6.11
CA VAL A 244 4.90 -6.63 -5.89
C VAL A 244 6.04 -5.81 -5.32
N TYR A 245 6.32 -4.63 -5.91
CA TYR A 245 7.36 -3.75 -5.41
C TYR A 245 7.10 -3.25 -3.99
N ARG A 246 5.84 -3.00 -3.61
CA ARG A 246 5.50 -2.64 -2.23
C ARG A 246 6.03 -3.67 -1.23
N LEU A 247 5.77 -4.95 -1.48
CA LEU A 247 6.14 -6.04 -0.59
C LEU A 247 7.63 -6.38 -0.69
N ARG A 248 8.21 -6.39 -1.90
CA ARG A 248 9.62 -6.73 -2.13
C ARG A 248 10.60 -5.70 -1.60
N THR A 249 10.18 -4.45 -1.46
CA THR A 249 11.03 -3.36 -0.96
C THR A 249 10.88 -3.12 0.54
N TRP A 250 10.40 -4.11 1.30
CA TRP A 250 10.20 -4.04 2.76
C TRP A 250 11.45 -3.60 3.53
N THR A 251 12.64 -3.91 3.00
CA THR A 251 13.91 -3.50 3.62
C THR A 251 14.10 -1.99 3.65
N LEU A 252 13.53 -1.26 2.68
CA LEU A 252 13.55 0.20 2.64
C LEU A 252 12.68 0.80 3.74
N ASP A 253 11.52 0.18 4.03
CA ASP A 253 10.69 0.56 5.17
C ASP A 253 11.46 0.39 6.47
N ARG A 254 12.10 -0.77 6.66
CA ARG A 254 12.88 -1.05 7.87
C ARG A 254 13.97 -0.02 8.13
N ILE A 255 14.66 0.44 7.09
CA ILE A 255 15.72 1.45 7.20
C ILE A 255 15.13 2.80 7.62
N ALA A 256 14.09 3.26 6.92
CA ALA A 256 13.47 4.53 7.24
C ALA A 256 12.85 4.54 8.66
N LEU A 257 12.19 3.44 9.04
CA LEU A 257 11.63 3.27 10.38
C LEU A 257 12.71 3.26 11.47
N ALA A 258 13.86 2.61 11.22
CA ALA A 258 14.98 2.60 12.16
C ALA A 258 15.59 3.99 12.38
N ASP A 259 15.54 4.85 11.35
CA ASP A 259 15.99 6.23 11.40
C ASP A 259 14.91 7.19 11.96
N GLY A 260 13.76 6.67 12.40
CA GLY A 260 12.69 7.43 13.06
C GLY A 260 11.70 8.09 12.11
N TYR A 261 11.73 7.76 10.82
CA TYR A 261 10.71 8.22 9.87
C TYR A 261 9.48 7.33 9.92
N SER A 262 8.30 7.89 9.65
CA SER A 262 7.07 7.11 9.50
C SER A 262 6.65 7.01 8.03
N CYS A 263 5.89 5.97 7.69
CA CYS A 263 5.16 5.96 6.42
C CYS A 263 3.99 6.97 6.47
N ALA A 264 3.37 7.20 5.32
CA ALA A 264 2.26 8.14 5.14
C ALA A 264 0.94 7.68 5.76
#